data_AF-A0A925P2U1-F1
#
_entry.id   AF-A0A925P2U1-F1
#
_cell.length_a   1.000
_cell.length_b   1.000
_cell.length_c   1.000
_cell.angle_alpha   90.00
_cell.angle_beta   90.00
_cell.angle_gamma   90.00
#
_symmetry.space_group_name_H-M   'P 1'
#
loop_
_entity.id
_entity.type
_entity.pdbx_description
1 polymer ?
#
loop_
_entity_poly.entity_id
_entity_poly.type
_entity_poly.pdbx_seq_one_letter_code
_entity_poly.pdbx_strand_id
1 'polypeptide(L)' 'MQKMEITKPTLLLNKEIALRNIEVMASKAANLHMNFRPHFKTHQSAEIGNWFRSVGVKSIAVSSLTMANYFADAGWD' A
#
# COMPACT_ATOMS: atom_id res chain seq x y z
N MET A 1 0.25 -5.54 -24.33
CA MET A 1 0.04 -6.36 -23.11
C MET A 1 0.93 -7.59 -23.21
N GLN A 2 1.89 -7.76 -22.30
CA GLN A 2 2.66 -9.00 -22.22
C GLN A 2 1.70 -10.11 -21.74
N LYS A 3 1.58 -11.20 -22.51
CA LYS A 3 0.68 -12.30 -22.18
C LYS A 3 1.32 -13.12 -21.06
N MET A 4 0.98 -12.83 -19.80
CA MET A 4 1.38 -13.67 -18.68
C MET A 4 0.60 -14.99 -18.76
N GLU A 5 1.31 -16.10 -18.77
CA GLU A 5 0.71 -17.43 -18.76
C GLU A 5 0.39 -17.82 -17.31
N ILE A 6 -0.88 -17.68 -16.93
CA ILE A 6 -1.37 -18.00 -15.58
C ILE A 6 -1.89 -19.43 -15.58
N THR A 7 -1.13 -20.35 -15.01
CA THR A 7 -1.39 -21.81 -15.07
C THR A 7 -2.01 -22.38 -13.80
N LYS A 8 -2.18 -21.57 -12.75
CA LYS A 8 -2.71 -21.95 -11.44
C LYS A 8 -3.45 -20.78 -10.79
N PRO A 9 -4.23 -21.00 -9.71
CA PRO A 9 -4.83 -19.91 -8.95
C PRO A 9 -3.77 -18.87 -8.57
N THR A 10 -3.97 -17.65 -9.07
CA THR A 10 -3.02 -16.55 -8.93
C THR A 10 -3.79 -15.30 -8.55
N LEU A 11 -3.43 -14.67 -7.43
CA LEU A 11 -3.97 -13.38 -7.05
C LEU A 11 -3.43 -12.32 -8.01
N LEU A 12 -4.32 -11.70 -8.78
CA LEU A 12 -3.99 -10.56 -9.63
C LEU A 12 -4.53 -9.28 -9.00
N LEU A 13 -3.71 -8.24 -9.01
CA LEU A 13 -4.11 -6.91 -8.60
C LEU A 13 -4.15 -6.01 -9.82
N ASN A 14 -5.24 -5.24 -9.95
CA ASN A 14 -5.28 -4.15 -10.91
C ASN A 14 -4.56 -2.94 -10.29
N LYS A 15 -3.36 -2.64 -10.80
CA LYS A 15 -2.50 -1.56 -10.31
C LYS A 15 -3.16 -0.18 -10.42
N GLU A 16 -3.86 0.09 -11.52
CA GLU A 16 -4.52 1.38 -11.75
C GLU A 16 -5.64 1.63 -10.73
N ILE A 17 -6.44 0.59 -10.44
CA ILE A 17 -7.49 0.68 -9.42
C ILE A 17 -6.87 0.88 -8.02
N ALA A 18 -5.81 0.15 -7.69
CA ALA A 18 -5.13 0.30 -6.40
C ALA A 18 -4.55 1.71 -6.22
N LEU A 19 -3.84 2.24 -7.21
CA LEU A 19 -3.30 3.60 -7.19
C LEU A 19 -4.41 4.64 -7.03
N ARG A 20 -5.48 4.54 -7.82
CA ARG A 20 -6.64 5.45 -7.71
C ARG A 20 -7.25 5.42 -6.31
N ASN A 21 -7.43 4.24 -5.71
CA ASN A 21 -7.99 4.12 -4.37
C ASN A 21 -7.08 4.76 -3.31
N ILE A 22 -5.76 4.59 -3.44
CA ILE A 22 -4.75 5.21 -2.57
C ILE A 22 -4.83 6.74 -2.68
N GLU A 23 -4.81 7.27 -3.90
CA GLU A 23 -4.88 8.71 -4.19
C GLU A 23 -6.17 9.35 -3.64
N VAL A 24 -7.31 8.70 -3.83
CA VAL A 24 -8.60 9.18 -3.32
C VAL A 24 -8.56 9.34 -1.79
N MET A 25 -8.05 8.33 -1.07
CA MET A 25 -8.01 8.38 0.40
C MET A 25 -6.97 9.37 0.92
N ALA A 26 -5.80 9.44 0.30
CA ALA A 26 -4.77 10.43 0.64
C ALA A 26 -5.29 11.86 0.43
N SER A 27 -5.93 12.13 -0.72
CA SER A 27 -6.50 13.44 -1.03
C SER A 27 -7.62 13.82 -0.09
N LYS A 28 -8.50 12.86 0.24
CA LYS A 28 -9.59 13.08 1.21
C LYS A 28 -9.05 13.48 2.59
N ALA A 29 -8.04 12.78 3.08
CA ALA A 29 -7.43 13.10 4.37
C ALA A 29 -6.72 14.45 4.36
N ALA A 30 -5.99 14.77 3.28
CA ALA A 30 -5.36 16.07 3.10
C ALA A 30 -6.37 17.22 3.11
N ASN A 31 -7.47 17.09 2.37
CA ASN A 31 -8.55 18.10 2.31
C ASN A 31 -9.23 18.31 3.67
N LEU A 32 -9.28 17.28 4.50
CA LEU A 32 -9.85 17.32 5.85
C LEU A 32 -8.81 17.67 6.93
N HIS A 33 -7.56 17.97 6.55
CA HIS A 33 -6.45 18.26 7.47
C HIS A 33 -6.22 17.13 8.50
N MET A 34 -6.40 15.88 8.07
CA MET A 34 -6.25 14.70 8.92
C MET A 34 -4.93 13.97 8.63
N ASN A 35 -4.35 13.39 9.68
CA ASN A 35 -3.22 12.47 9.53
C ASN A 35 -3.72 11.13 8.97
N PHE A 36 -3.32 10.82 7.74
CA PHE A 36 -3.66 9.55 7.10
C PHE A 36 -2.65 8.45 7.49
N ARG A 37 -3.13 7.46 8.25
CA ARG A 37 -2.35 6.29 8.68
C ARG A 37 -3.01 4.98 8.18
N PRO A 38 -2.82 4.59 6.91
CA PRO A 38 -3.41 3.38 6.36
C PRO A 38 -2.88 2.11 7.05
N HIS A 39 -3.72 1.08 7.12
CA HIS A 39 -3.35 -0.21 7.70
C HIS A 39 -2.85 -1.19 6.64
N PHE A 40 -1.62 -1.66 6.78
CA PHE A 40 -0.92 -2.48 5.78
C PHE A 40 -1.17 -4.00 5.89
N LYS A 41 -2.07 -4.45 6.79
CA LYS A 41 -2.37 -5.88 6.97
C LYS A 41 -2.97 -6.55 5.74
N THR A 42 -3.62 -5.77 4.86
CA THR A 42 -4.35 -6.31 3.72
C THR A 42 -3.42 -6.78 2.61
N HIS A 43 -2.35 -6.03 2.31
CA HIS A 43 -1.47 -6.31 1.18
C HIS A 43 -0.12 -6.88 1.57
N GLN A 44 0.42 -6.51 2.74
CA GLN A 44 1.70 -7.01 3.28
C GLN A 44 2.84 -7.03 2.24
N SER A 45 2.92 -5.96 1.43
CA SER A 45 3.84 -5.85 0.30
C SER A 45 4.54 -4.49 0.34
N ALA A 46 5.88 -4.51 0.35
CA ALA A 46 6.72 -3.31 0.28
C ALA A 46 6.50 -2.53 -1.02
N GLU A 47 6.25 -3.20 -2.15
CA GLU A 47 5.96 -2.54 -3.43
C GLU A 47 4.69 -1.69 -3.35
N ILE A 48 3.62 -2.26 -2.80
CA ILE A 48 2.37 -1.52 -2.59
C ILE A 48 2.57 -0.42 -1.56
N GLY A 49 3.39 -0.66 -0.52
CA GLY A 49 3.82 0.38 0.41
C GLY A 49 4.45 1.58 -0.30
N ASN A 50 5.31 1.36 -1.28
CA ASN A 50 5.94 2.44 -2.03
C ASN A 50 4.91 3.30 -2.81
N TRP A 51 3.78 2.73 -3.22
CA TRP A 51 2.70 3.51 -3.85
C TRP A 51 2.01 4.46 -2.86
N PHE A 52 1.88 4.06 -1.58
CA PHE A 52 1.40 4.97 -0.54
C PHE A 52 2.42 6.09 -0.27
N ARG A 53 3.73 5.79 -0.26
CA ARG A 53 4.77 6.83 -0.11
C ARG A 53 4.74 7.84 -1.25
N SER A 54 4.57 7.37 -2.50
CA SER A 54 4.57 8.28 -3.66
C SER A 54 3.45 9.32 -3.64
N VAL A 55 2.36 9.06 -2.90
CA VAL A 55 1.27 10.03 -2.69
C VAL A 55 1.41 10.82 -1.39
N GLY A 56 2.56 10.74 -0.71
CA GLY A 56 2.87 11.54 0.48
C GLY A 56 2.44 10.94 1.82
N VAL A 57 2.07 9.64 1.87
CA VAL A 57 1.78 8.97 3.16
C VAL A 57 3.08 8.79 3.94
N LYS A 58 3.07 9.26 5.19
CA LYS A 58 4.25 9.28 6.07
C LYS A 58 4.22 8.25 7.19
N SER A 59 3.06 7.65 7.49
CA SER A 59 2.93 6.70 8.59
C SER A 59 1.95 5.59 8.24
N ILE A 60 2.18 4.40 8.79
CA ILE A 60 1.37 3.20 8.52
C ILE A 60 1.01 2.49 9.83
N ALA A 61 -0.08 1.74 9.81
CA ALA A 61 -0.45 0.82 10.89
C ALA A 61 -0.22 -0.64 10.45
N VAL A 62 0.33 -1.46 11.34
CA VAL A 62 0.61 -2.89 11.12
C VAL A 62 -0.06 -3.72 12.21
N SER A 63 -0.29 -5.01 11.97
CA SER A 63 -1.04 -5.89 12.90
C SER A 63 -0.15 -6.87 13.68
N SER A 64 1.18 -6.82 13.50
CA SER A 64 2.12 -7.68 14.24
C SER A 64 3.53 -7.09 14.24
N LEU A 65 4.36 -7.53 15.20
CA LEU A 65 5.77 -7.15 15.26
C LEU A 65 6.57 -7.66 14.05
N THR A 66 6.26 -8.85 13.56
CA THR A 66 6.86 -9.38 12.32
C THR A 66 6.61 -8.45 11.13
N MET A 67 5.39 -7.91 11.02
CA MET A 67 5.04 -6.96 9.96
C MET A 67 5.70 -5.60 10.18
N ALA A 68 5.84 -5.15 11.43
CA ALA A 68 6.60 -3.95 11.78
C ALA A 68 8.04 -4.08 11.30
N ASN A 69 8.73 -5.17 11.64
CA ASN A 69 10.10 -5.44 11.19
C ASN A 69 10.21 -5.47 9.67
N TYR A 70 9.31 -6.18 8.99
CA TYR A 70 9.29 -6.25 7.53
C TYR A 70 9.20 -4.86 6.87
N PHE A 71 8.30 -3.99 7.34
CA PHE A 71 8.16 -2.66 6.78
C PHE A 71 9.28 -1.70 7.22
N ALA A 72 9.85 -1.90 8.41
CA ALA A 72 11.04 -1.18 8.87
C ALA A 72 12.25 -1.47 7.97
N ASP A 73 12.49 -2.75 7.64
CA ASP A 73 13.53 -3.15 6.68
C ASP A 73 13.27 -2.58 5.27
N ALA A 74 12.00 -2.34 4.92
CA ALA A 74 11.59 -1.63 3.70
C ALA A 74 11.57 -0.09 3.84
N GLY A 75 12.21 0.45 4.90
CA GLY A 75 12.45 1.86 5.16
C GLY A 75 11.29 2.65 5.76
N TRP A 76 10.29 1.98 6.37
CA TRP A 76 9.20 2.67 7.08
C TRP A 76 9.61 2.89 8.54
N ASP A 77 9.37 4.09 9.06
CA ASP A 77 9.70 4.50 10.43
C ASP A 77 8.44 4.96 11.17
#